data_AF-A0A3L7MRV0-F1
#
_entry.id   AF-A0A3L7MRV0-F1
#
_cell.length_a   1.000
_cell.length_b   1.000
_cell.length_c   1.000
_cell.angle_alpha   90.00
_cell.angle_beta   90.00
_cell.angle_gamma   90.00
#
_symmetry.space_group_name_H-M   'P 1'
#
loop_
_entity.id
_entity.type
_entity.pdbx_description
1 polymer ?
#
loop_
_entity_poly.entity_id
_entity_poly.type
_entity_poly.pdbx_seq_one_letter_code
_entity_poly.pdbx_strand_id
1 'polypeptide(L)' 'MNHQFRLKVEDTALLVVDIQEKLLPKIMQAGEVLRNASFLVNAAKVLGVPVIATEQYPK' A
#
# COMPACT_ATOMS: atom_id res chain seq x y z
N MET A 1 -9.35 -3.30 24.60
CA MET A 1 -9.56 -1.92 24.12
C MET A 1 -10.24 -1.95 22.76
N ASN A 2 -11.50 -1.49 22.66
CA ASN A 2 -12.16 -1.30 21.38
C ASN A 2 -11.67 0.02 20.77
N HIS A 3 -11.00 -0.06 19.63
CA HIS A 3 -10.64 1.10 18.82
C HIS A 3 -11.74 1.34 17.80
N GLN A 4 -12.24 2.57 17.73
CA GLN A 4 -13.30 2.99 16.81
C GLN A 4 -13.00 2.69 15.34
N PHE A 5 -11.71 2.58 14.99
CA PHE A 5 -11.23 2.37 13.62
C PHE A 5 -10.54 1.00 13.44
N ARG A 6 -10.91 -0.01 14.22
CA ARG A 6 -10.37 -1.36 14.03
C ARG A 6 -10.90 -1.94 12.72
N LEU A 7 -9.99 -2.13 11.76
CA LEU A 7 -10.26 -2.82 10.50
C LEU A 7 -10.49 -4.32 10.73
N LYS A 8 -11.39 -4.92 9.97
CA LYS A 8 -11.55 -6.37 9.91
C LYS A 8 -11.03 -6.89 8.57
N VAL A 9 -10.52 -8.11 8.54
CA VAL A 9 -9.91 -8.66 7.32
C VAL A 9 -10.97 -8.83 6.23
N GLU A 10 -12.16 -9.28 6.61
CA GLU A 10 -13.28 -9.57 5.71
C GLU A 10 -13.88 -8.35 4.99
N ASP A 11 -13.64 -7.13 5.48
CA ASP A 11 -14.19 -5.89 4.93
C ASP A 11 -13.12 -4.84 4.54
N THR A 12 -11.86 -5.26 4.46
CA THR A 12 -10.72 -4.38 4.16
C THR A 12 -9.97 -4.85 2.92
N ALA A 13 -9.42 -3.89 2.16
CA ALA A 13 -8.44 -4.13 1.11
C ALA A 13 -7.32 -3.08 1.16
N LEU A 14 -6.11 -3.45 0.73
CA LEU A 14 -5.00 -2.52 0.53
C LEU A 14 -4.96 -2.07 -0.93
N LEU A 15 -5.12 -0.77 -1.17
CA LEU A 15 -4.92 -0.15 -2.48
C LEU A 15 -3.60 0.62 -2.51
N VAL A 16 -2.67 0.20 -3.37
CA VAL A 16 -1.39 0.86 -3.61
C VAL A 16 -1.53 1.73 -4.86
N VAL A 17 -1.35 3.04 -4.71
CA VAL A 17 -1.60 4.01 -5.78
C VAL A 17 -0.28 4.62 -6.26
N ASP A 18 0.02 4.49 -7.54
CA ASP A 18 1.03 5.26 -8.27
C ASP A 18 2.47 5.21 -7.68
N ILE A 19 2.83 4.10 -7.04
CA ILE A 19 4.23 3.82 -6.66
C ILE A 19 4.95 3.23 -7.87
N GLN A 20 5.39 4.09 -8.78
CA GLN A 20 6.05 3.72 -10.04
C GLN A 20 7.38 4.46 -10.24
N GLU A 21 8.28 3.87 -11.03
CA GLU A 21 9.67 4.34 -11.20
C GLU A 21 9.79 5.80 -11.63
N LYS A 22 8.91 6.28 -12.52
CA LYS A 22 8.92 7.67 -13.01
C LYS A 22 8.52 8.70 -11.94
N LEU A 23 7.77 8.27 -10.91
CA LEU A 23 7.28 9.13 -9.84
C LEU A 23 8.19 9.10 -8.60
N LEU A 24 8.85 7.97 -8.32
CA LEU A 24 9.73 7.83 -7.16
C LEU A 24 10.74 8.98 -7.00
N PRO A 25 11.46 9.46 -8.04
CA PRO A 25 12.40 10.57 -7.89
C PRO A 25 11.76 11.90 -7.46
N LYS A 26 10.45 12.06 -7.65
CA LYS A 26 9.69 13.27 -7.30
C LYS A 26 9.03 13.17 -5.92
N ILE A 27 9.05 11.99 -5.31
CA ILE A 27 8.46 11.76 -3.99
C ILE A 27 9.50 12.10 -2.93
N MET A 28 9.15 13.00 -2.02
CA MET A 28 9.97 13.28 -0.84
C MET A 28 10.11 11.99 -0.02
N GLN A 29 11.34 11.62 0.37
CA GLN A 29 11.61 10.37 1.11
C GLN A 29 11.12 9.11 0.38
N ALA A 30 11.25 9.06 -0.95
CA ALA A 30 10.80 7.94 -1.78
C ALA A 30 11.24 6.55 -1.29
N GLY A 31 12.44 6.44 -0.73
CA GLY A 31 12.94 5.18 -0.15
C GLY A 31 12.12 4.71 1.05
N GLU A 32 11.64 5.63 1.90
CA GLU A 32 10.77 5.30 3.03
C GLU A 32 9.35 4.94 2.57
N VAL A 33 8.82 5.69 1.60
CA VAL A 33 7.52 5.38 0.99
C VAL A 33 7.53 3.99 0.39
N LEU A 34 8.56 3.66 -0.40
CA LEU A 34 8.70 2.33 -1.02
C LEU A 34 8.84 1.24 0.04
N ARG A 35 9.65 1.45 1.08
CA ARG A 35 9.81 0.49 2.18
C ARG A 35 8.50 0.23 2.92
N ASN A 36 7.78 1.29 3.28
CA ASN A 36 6.55 1.19 4.07
C ASN A 36 5.43 0.57 3.23
N ALA A 37 5.30 0.95 1.96
CA ALA A 37 4.35 0.33 1.05
C ALA A 37 4.65 -1.17 0.87
N SER A 38 5.92 -1.54 0.69
CA SER A 38 6.33 -2.95 0.59
C SER A 38 6.01 -3.74 1.86
N PHE A 39 6.24 -3.14 3.04
CA PHE A 39 5.86 -3.73 4.32
C PHE A 39 4.35 -3.96 4.40
N LEU A 40 3.53 -2.96 4.05
CA LEU A 40 2.07 -3.07 4.07
C LEU A 40 1.56 -4.15 3.10
N VAL A 41 2.13 -4.23 1.90
CA VAL A 41 1.79 -5.28 0.92
C VAL A 41 2.10 -6.67 1.48
N ASN A 42 3.26 -6.84 2.11
CA ASN A 42 3.64 -8.11 2.71
C ASN A 42 2.73 -8.47 3.89
N ALA A 43 2.44 -7.51 4.77
CA ALA A 43 1.54 -7.70 5.90
C ALA A 43 0.12 -8.07 5.44
N ALA A 44 -0.42 -7.36 4.44
CA ALA A 44 -1.72 -7.65 3.86
C ALA A 44 -1.80 -9.07 3.29
N LYS A 45 -0.76 -9.50 2.55
CA LYS A 45 -0.66 -10.89 2.04
C LYS A 45 -0.65 -11.92 3.16
N VAL A 46 0.12 -11.69 4.23
CA VAL A 46 0.18 -12.59 5.40
C VAL A 46 -1.17 -12.68 6.11
N LEU A 47 -1.89 -11.57 6.21
CA LEU A 47 -3.18 -11.47 6.89
C LEU A 47 -4.37 -11.91 6.01
N GLY A 48 -4.14 -12.22 4.73
CA GLY A 48 -5.21 -12.55 3.79
C GLY A 48 -6.05 -11.36 3.34
N VAL A 49 -5.56 -10.13 3.53
CA VAL A 49 -6.20 -8.90 3.05
C VAL A 49 -5.90 -8.74 1.55
N PRO A 50 -6.92 -8.56 0.69
CA PRO A 50 -6.73 -8.31 -0.75
C PRO A 50 -5.81 -7.11 -1.00
N VAL A 51 -4.90 -7.24 -1.96
CA VAL A 51 -3.99 -6.16 -2.38
C VAL A 51 -4.27 -5.82 -3.84
N ILE A 52 -4.49 -4.54 -4.13
CA ILE A 52 -4.72 -3.98 -5.46
C ILE A 52 -3.67 -2.89 -5.68
N ALA A 53 -3.13 -2.79 -6.90
CA ALA A 53 -2.23 -1.72 -7.28
C ALA A 53 -2.72 -1.02 -8.54
N THR A 54 -2.51 0.29 -8.63
CA THR A 54 -2.85 1.09 -9.81
C THR A 54 -1.66 1.93 -10.25
N GLU A 55 -1.54 2.12 -11.56
CA GLU A 55 -0.55 3.00 -12.17
C GLU A 55 -1.23 3.94 -13.15
N GLN A 56 -0.95 5.23 -13.03
CA GLN A 56 -1.37 6.23 -14.00
C GLN A 56 -0.38 6.28 -15.17
N TYR A 57 -0.88 6.06 -16.40
CA TYR A 57 -0.13 6.11 -17.66
C TYR A 57 1.23 5.37 -17.62
N PRO A 58 1.24 4.02 -17.50
CA PRO A 58 2.47 3.24 -17.38
C PRO A 58 3.35 3.21 -18.64
N LYS A 59 2.90 3.83 -19.73
CA LYS A 59 3.65 3.97 -21.00
C LYS A 59 4.78 4.99 -20.86
#